data_AF-A0A3B9K1K9-F1
#
_entry.id   AF-A0A3B9K1K9-F1
#
_cell.length_a   1.000
_cell.length_b   1.000
_cell.length_c   1.000
_cell.angle_alpha   90.00
_cell.angle_beta   90.00
_cell.angle_gamma   90.00
#
_symmetry.space_group_name_H-M   'P 1'
#
loop_
_entity.id
_entity.type
_entity.pdbx_description
1 polymer ?
#
loop_
_entity_poly.entity_id
_entity_poly.type
_entity_poly.pdbx_seq_one_letter_code
_entity_poly.pdbx_strand_id
1 'polypeptide(L)'
;IWQDPIPARNSNYDVDAVKTKIADSGLSIQEMVETAWASASTFRHTDMRGGANGARIRLEPQKNWEVNKPNQLSKILNTLESIASETRASVADVIVLAGNVGIEKASGKSVPFTPGRGDATQEHTDIESFAVLEPEADGFRNYLKKNFTVTPEELMLDRAHLLGLTAPEMTVLVGGMRALGISSNDRGIFSENKGKLTNDFFKTLLDMSVKWEATGSNSYQATDRQSGEKVRRASRTDLVFGSNSQLRALAEVYAQSDNHEKFVTDFISAWNKVMNADRFDIN
;
A
#
# COMPACT_ATOMS: atom_id res chain seq x y z
N ILE A 1 12.13 -12.40 -23.11
CA ILE A 1 11.56 -12.75 -21.78
C ILE A 1 12.05 -11.79 -20.70
N TRP A 2 13.36 -11.56 -20.57
CA TRP A 2 13.98 -10.71 -19.53
C TRP A 2 13.51 -9.24 -19.45
N GLN A 3 12.89 -8.71 -20.51
CA GLN A 3 12.30 -7.37 -20.55
C GLN A 3 10.93 -7.28 -19.87
N ASP A 4 10.45 -8.39 -19.30
CA ASP A 4 9.13 -8.48 -18.66
C ASP A 4 7.99 -7.97 -19.58
N PRO A 5 7.86 -8.48 -20.82
CA PRO A 5 7.00 -7.91 -21.86
C PRO A 5 5.54 -7.83 -21.44
N ILE A 6 4.86 -6.78 -21.88
CA ILE A 6 3.45 -6.51 -21.56
C ILE A 6 2.66 -6.39 -22.87
N PRO A 7 1.70 -7.31 -23.12
CA PRO A 7 0.81 -7.18 -24.27
C PRO A 7 -0.06 -5.94 -24.15
N ALA A 8 -0.24 -5.19 -25.24
CA ALA A 8 -1.17 -4.08 -25.28
C ALA A 8 -2.61 -4.58 -25.04
N ARG A 9 -3.38 -3.88 -24.20
CA ARG A 9 -4.80 -4.19 -23.94
C ARG A 9 -5.68 -2.97 -24.17
N ASN A 10 -6.98 -3.21 -24.29
CA ASN A 10 -7.98 -2.20 -24.56
C ASN A 10 -8.01 -1.12 -23.46
N SER A 11 -7.78 0.14 -23.84
CA SER A 11 -7.96 1.32 -22.98
C SER A 11 -9.35 1.97 -23.11
N ASN A 12 -10.15 1.51 -24.08
CA ASN A 12 -11.48 2.02 -24.37
C ASN A 12 -12.55 1.12 -23.72
N TYR A 13 -12.79 1.35 -22.43
CA TYR A 13 -13.87 0.75 -21.65
C TYR A 13 -14.48 1.78 -20.71
N ASP A 14 -15.68 1.51 -20.21
CA ASP A 14 -16.38 2.39 -19.28
C ASP A 14 -15.79 2.24 -17.86
N VAL A 15 -14.96 3.21 -17.47
CA VAL A 15 -14.29 3.24 -16.15
C VAL A 15 -15.30 3.33 -15.01
N ASP A 16 -16.38 4.10 -15.16
CA ASP A 16 -17.38 4.32 -14.11
C ASP A 16 -18.22 3.06 -13.90
N ALA A 17 -18.54 2.33 -14.98
CA ALA A 17 -19.18 1.03 -14.88
C ALA A 17 -18.30 0.01 -14.13
N VAL A 18 -16.98 0.03 -14.36
CA VAL A 18 -16.03 -0.84 -13.64
C VAL A 18 -15.98 -0.47 -12.16
N LYS A 19 -15.83 0.83 -11.84
CA LYS A 19 -15.82 1.32 -10.46
C LYS A 19 -17.10 0.92 -9.71
N THR A 20 -18.26 1.03 -10.35
CA THR A 20 -19.55 0.63 -9.79
C THR A 20 -19.56 -0.87 -9.45
N LYS A 21 -19.16 -1.73 -10.41
CA LYS A 21 -19.06 -3.18 -10.16
C LYS A 21 -18.10 -3.53 -9.04
N ILE A 22 -16.96 -2.85 -8.94
CA ILE A 22 -16.03 -3.04 -7.83
C ILE A 22 -16.66 -2.58 -6.51
N ALA A 23 -17.37 -1.44 -6.51
CA ALA A 23 -18.02 -0.94 -5.32
C ALA A 23 -19.08 -1.91 -4.76
N ASP A 24 -19.76 -2.64 -5.65
CA ASP A 24 -20.82 -3.61 -5.34
C ASP A 24 -20.29 -5.05 -5.12
N SER A 25 -18.99 -5.28 -5.31
CA SER A 25 -18.37 -6.61 -5.27
C SER A 25 -18.32 -7.27 -3.87
N GLY A 26 -18.63 -6.50 -2.82
CA GLY A 26 -18.51 -6.94 -1.43
C GLY A 26 -17.08 -6.96 -0.87
N LEU A 27 -16.08 -6.59 -1.68
CA LEU A 27 -14.69 -6.44 -1.21
C LEU A 27 -14.59 -5.30 -0.20
N SER A 28 -13.83 -5.52 0.87
CA SER A 28 -13.55 -4.49 1.87
C SER A 28 -12.57 -3.43 1.34
N ILE A 29 -12.58 -2.25 1.96
CA ILE A 29 -11.60 -1.17 1.67
C ILE A 29 -10.17 -1.70 1.81
N GLN A 30 -9.89 -2.46 2.86
CA GLN A 30 -8.57 -3.03 3.10
C GLN A 30 -8.15 -3.98 1.98
N GLU A 31 -9.01 -4.90 1.56
CA GLU A 31 -8.72 -5.86 0.49
C GLU A 31 -8.42 -5.18 -0.84
N MET A 32 -9.23 -4.18 -1.20
CA MET A 32 -9.06 -3.40 -2.41
C MET A 32 -7.72 -2.65 -2.43
N VAL A 33 -7.41 -1.92 -1.36
CA VAL A 33 -6.20 -1.09 -1.27
C VAL A 33 -4.95 -1.95 -1.12
N GLU A 34 -4.98 -3.00 -0.29
CA GLU A 34 -3.84 -3.88 -0.08
C GLU A 34 -3.48 -4.67 -1.34
N THR A 35 -4.48 -5.12 -2.12
CA THR A 35 -4.24 -5.82 -3.40
C THR A 35 -3.61 -4.91 -4.44
N ALA A 36 -4.11 -3.68 -4.58
CA ALA A 36 -3.52 -2.69 -5.48
C ALA A 36 -2.09 -2.32 -5.07
N TRP A 37 -1.84 -2.15 -3.77
CA TRP A 37 -0.49 -1.93 -3.24
C TRP A 37 0.43 -3.11 -3.50
N ALA A 38 -0.01 -4.34 -3.25
CA ALA A 38 0.77 -5.54 -3.50
C ALA A 38 1.20 -5.66 -4.97
N SER A 39 0.32 -5.24 -5.90
CA SER A 39 0.61 -5.24 -7.34
C SER A 39 1.64 -4.16 -7.70
N ALA A 40 1.35 -2.90 -7.37
CA ALA A 40 2.16 -1.75 -7.78
C ALA A 40 3.50 -1.63 -7.04
N SER A 41 3.54 -2.01 -5.76
CA SER A 41 4.72 -1.78 -4.92
C SER A 41 5.92 -2.61 -5.33
N THR A 42 5.77 -3.61 -6.20
CA THR A 42 6.90 -4.39 -6.75
C THR A 42 7.83 -3.56 -7.62
N PHE A 43 7.39 -2.38 -8.07
CA PHE A 43 8.20 -1.47 -8.86
C PHE A 43 9.48 -1.05 -8.14
N ARG A 44 10.58 -0.96 -8.89
CA ARG A 44 11.80 -0.29 -8.45
C ARG A 44 12.41 0.52 -9.57
N HIS A 45 12.69 1.80 -9.32
CA HIS A 45 13.21 2.71 -10.34
C HIS A 45 14.67 2.43 -10.72
N THR A 46 15.36 1.56 -9.99
CA THR A 46 16.80 1.29 -10.19
C THR A 46 17.08 0.53 -11.48
N ASP A 47 16.18 -0.35 -11.88
CA ASP A 47 16.20 -1.08 -13.16
C ASP A 47 14.85 -1.06 -13.89
N MET A 48 13.90 -0.25 -13.41
CA MET A 48 12.56 -0.05 -13.98
C MET A 48 11.71 -1.33 -14.06
N ARG A 49 12.01 -2.34 -13.24
CA ARG A 49 11.24 -3.59 -13.17
C ARG A 49 10.11 -3.51 -12.14
N GLY A 50 9.15 -4.43 -12.27
CA GLY A 50 7.98 -4.54 -11.40
C GLY A 50 6.89 -3.54 -11.75
N GLY A 51 5.94 -3.36 -10.83
CA GLY A 51 4.77 -2.50 -10.99
C GLY A 51 3.48 -3.28 -11.25
N ALA A 52 2.38 -2.54 -11.39
CA ALA A 52 1.03 -3.10 -11.54
C ALA A 52 0.70 -3.54 -12.98
N ASN A 53 1.40 -3.00 -13.97
CA ASN A 53 1.20 -3.28 -15.37
C ASN A 53 1.60 -4.74 -15.69
N GLY A 54 0.76 -5.42 -16.47
CA GLY A 54 0.86 -6.87 -16.70
C GLY A 54 0.10 -7.72 -15.68
N ALA A 55 -0.39 -7.16 -14.57
CA ALA A 55 -1.09 -7.89 -13.50
C ALA A 55 -0.36 -9.16 -13.05
N ARG A 56 0.97 -9.11 -12.93
CA ARG A 56 1.80 -10.27 -12.57
C ARG A 56 1.55 -10.77 -11.14
N ILE A 57 0.89 -9.98 -10.31
CA ILE A 57 0.39 -10.41 -9.00
C ILE A 57 -0.48 -11.67 -9.05
N ARG A 58 -1.17 -11.94 -10.18
CA ARG A 58 -1.98 -13.16 -10.38
C ARG A 58 -1.20 -14.36 -10.92
N LEU A 59 0.09 -14.18 -11.22
CA LEU A 59 0.96 -15.17 -11.85
C LEU A 59 2.02 -15.68 -10.87
N GLU A 60 2.71 -16.75 -11.23
CA GLU A 60 3.90 -17.18 -10.50
C GLU A 60 5.06 -16.20 -10.75
N PRO A 61 5.87 -15.87 -9.72
CA PRO A 61 5.79 -16.38 -8.33
C PRO A 61 4.89 -15.53 -7.40
N GLN A 62 4.45 -14.34 -7.84
CA GLN A 62 3.88 -13.31 -6.95
C GLN A 62 2.62 -13.73 -6.22
N LYS A 63 1.76 -14.55 -6.86
CA LYS A 63 0.51 -15.02 -6.24
C LYS A 63 0.74 -15.89 -5.00
N ASN A 64 1.93 -16.47 -4.87
CA ASN A 64 2.31 -17.37 -3.78
C ASN A 64 3.26 -16.72 -2.75
N TRP A 65 3.64 -15.46 -2.92
CA TRP A 65 4.45 -14.77 -1.91
C TRP A 65 3.69 -14.60 -0.60
N GLU A 66 4.33 -14.93 0.52
CA GLU A 66 3.73 -14.84 1.86
C GLU A 66 3.16 -13.44 2.14
N VAL A 67 3.93 -12.40 1.78
CA VAL A 67 3.55 -10.99 1.95
C VAL A 67 2.26 -10.61 1.23
N ASN A 68 1.88 -11.36 0.19
CA ASN A 68 0.68 -11.13 -0.61
C ASN A 68 -0.53 -11.93 -0.13
N LYS A 69 -0.42 -12.71 0.96
CA LYS A 69 -1.52 -13.47 1.58
C LYS A 69 -2.26 -14.34 0.53
N PRO A 70 -1.63 -15.39 -0.02
CA PRO A 70 -2.12 -16.11 -1.21
C PRO A 70 -3.60 -16.53 -1.17
N ASN A 71 -4.05 -17.04 -0.01
CA ASN A 71 -5.44 -17.49 0.18
C ASN A 71 -6.48 -16.34 0.14
N GLN A 72 -6.09 -15.14 0.58
CA GLN A 72 -6.94 -13.96 0.51
C GLN A 72 -6.87 -13.38 -0.90
N LEU A 73 -5.66 -13.24 -1.44
CA LEU A 73 -5.41 -12.70 -2.78
C LEU A 73 -6.17 -13.50 -3.84
N SER A 74 -6.16 -14.83 -3.81
CA SER A 74 -6.85 -15.65 -4.80
C SER A 74 -8.36 -15.38 -4.85
N LYS A 75 -8.99 -15.13 -3.70
CA LYS A 75 -10.42 -14.80 -3.63
C LYS A 75 -10.71 -13.43 -4.23
N ILE A 76 -9.87 -12.45 -3.92
CA ILE A 76 -10.00 -11.09 -4.44
C ILE A 76 -9.79 -11.09 -5.96
N LEU A 77 -8.74 -11.76 -6.43
CA LEU A 77 -8.43 -11.86 -7.87
C LEU A 77 -9.55 -12.53 -8.64
N ASN A 78 -10.16 -13.61 -8.13
CA ASN A 78 -11.31 -14.23 -8.80
C ASN A 78 -12.46 -13.22 -9.04
N THR A 79 -12.76 -12.38 -8.04
CA THR A 79 -13.79 -11.33 -8.17
C THR A 79 -13.37 -10.27 -9.19
N LEU A 80 -12.13 -9.77 -9.11
CA LEU A 80 -11.63 -8.73 -10.01
C LEU A 80 -11.49 -9.22 -11.45
N GLU A 81 -11.11 -10.47 -11.66
CA GLU A 81 -11.03 -11.11 -12.99
C GLU A 81 -12.42 -11.27 -13.63
N SER A 82 -13.44 -11.62 -12.85
CA SER A 82 -14.84 -11.62 -13.34
C SER A 82 -15.25 -10.23 -13.82
N ILE A 83 -14.99 -9.20 -13.02
CA ILE A 83 -15.30 -7.81 -13.38
C ILE A 83 -14.54 -7.38 -14.64
N ALA A 84 -13.25 -7.72 -14.74
CA ALA A 84 -12.42 -7.43 -15.92
C ALA A 84 -12.96 -8.11 -17.19
N SER A 85 -13.41 -9.37 -17.07
CA SER A 85 -14.02 -10.10 -18.17
C SER A 85 -15.33 -9.47 -18.64
N GLU A 86 -16.23 -9.12 -17.70
CA GLU A 86 -17.52 -8.51 -18.00
C GLU A 86 -17.42 -7.12 -18.63
N THR A 87 -16.42 -6.34 -18.22
CA THR A 87 -16.23 -4.93 -18.66
C THR A 87 -15.25 -4.78 -19.80
N ARG A 88 -14.56 -5.87 -20.19
CA ARG A 88 -13.45 -5.89 -21.16
C ARG A 88 -12.23 -5.05 -20.76
N ALA A 89 -12.17 -4.57 -19.52
CA ALA A 89 -11.00 -3.91 -18.94
C ALA A 89 -9.87 -4.94 -18.69
N SER A 90 -8.63 -4.45 -18.58
CA SER A 90 -7.51 -5.30 -18.14
C SER A 90 -7.65 -5.68 -16.67
N VAL A 91 -7.16 -6.86 -16.29
CA VAL A 91 -7.12 -7.25 -14.87
C VAL A 91 -6.20 -6.28 -14.12
N ALA A 92 -5.10 -5.87 -14.74
CA ALA A 92 -4.19 -4.85 -14.21
C ALA A 92 -4.88 -3.52 -13.89
N ASP A 93 -5.71 -3.01 -14.81
CA ASP A 93 -6.46 -1.79 -14.57
C ASP A 93 -7.56 -1.98 -13.52
N VAL A 94 -8.26 -3.12 -13.51
CA VAL A 94 -9.28 -3.41 -12.49
C VAL A 94 -8.68 -3.50 -11.09
N ILE A 95 -7.47 -4.07 -10.93
CA ILE A 95 -6.75 -4.09 -9.66
C ILE A 95 -6.45 -2.67 -9.15
N VAL A 96 -5.91 -1.81 -10.01
CA VAL A 96 -5.60 -0.41 -9.63
C VAL A 96 -6.88 0.37 -9.35
N LEU A 97 -7.91 0.21 -10.18
CA LEU A 97 -9.22 0.81 -9.96
C LEU A 97 -9.84 0.36 -8.64
N ALA A 98 -9.66 -0.90 -8.24
CA ALA A 98 -10.16 -1.37 -6.96
C ALA A 98 -9.53 -0.62 -5.80
N GLY A 99 -8.20 -0.49 -5.79
CA GLY A 99 -7.50 0.33 -4.81
C GLY A 99 -8.00 1.78 -4.78
N ASN A 100 -8.20 2.38 -5.96
CA ASN A 100 -8.77 3.73 -6.07
C ASN A 100 -10.17 3.81 -5.47
N VAL A 101 -11.08 2.89 -5.80
CA VAL A 101 -12.44 2.82 -5.22
C VAL A 101 -12.39 2.67 -3.70
N GLY A 102 -11.46 1.87 -3.18
CA GLY A 102 -11.23 1.74 -1.74
C GLY A 102 -10.88 3.08 -1.08
N ILE A 103 -9.98 3.85 -1.68
CA ILE A 103 -9.58 5.18 -1.20
C ILE A 103 -10.70 6.21 -1.38
N GLU A 104 -11.43 6.17 -2.49
CA GLU A 104 -12.59 7.04 -2.73
C GLU A 104 -13.67 6.81 -1.65
N LYS A 105 -13.96 5.55 -1.32
CA LYS A 105 -14.87 5.19 -0.22
C LYS A 105 -14.37 5.68 1.14
N ALA A 106 -13.06 5.59 1.39
CA ALA A 106 -12.47 5.96 2.67
C ALA A 106 -12.31 7.47 2.88
N SER A 107 -12.14 8.22 1.81
CA SER A 107 -11.81 9.66 1.85
C SER A 107 -12.97 10.57 1.41
N GLY A 108 -13.93 10.04 0.65
CA GLY A 108 -14.96 10.85 -0.01
C GLY A 108 -14.45 11.71 -1.17
N LYS A 109 -13.18 11.54 -1.59
CA LYS A 109 -12.57 12.28 -2.70
C LYS A 109 -12.31 11.37 -3.89
N SER A 110 -12.40 11.90 -5.10
CA SER A 110 -12.04 11.18 -6.31
C SER A 110 -10.54 10.91 -6.40
N VAL A 111 -10.18 9.75 -6.93
CA VAL A 111 -8.79 9.36 -7.16
C VAL A 111 -8.55 9.30 -8.67
N PRO A 112 -7.61 10.10 -9.20
CA PRO A 112 -7.19 10.04 -10.60
C PRO A 112 -6.88 8.63 -11.09
N PHE A 113 -7.30 8.32 -12.31
CA PHE A 113 -7.04 7.03 -12.93
C PHE A 113 -6.80 7.20 -14.42
N THR A 114 -5.81 6.46 -14.94
CA THR A 114 -5.51 6.41 -16.37
C THR A 114 -5.55 4.95 -16.82
N PRO A 115 -6.45 4.56 -17.74
CA PRO A 115 -6.53 3.19 -18.27
C PRO A 115 -5.32 2.89 -19.17
N GLY A 116 -5.19 1.63 -19.58
CA GLY A 116 -4.25 1.19 -20.61
C GLY A 116 -3.22 0.16 -20.13
N ARG A 117 -3.30 -0.32 -18.88
CA ARG A 117 -2.44 -1.42 -18.45
C ARG A 117 -2.77 -2.69 -19.23
N GLY A 118 -1.75 -3.46 -19.56
CA GLY A 118 -1.87 -4.76 -20.20
C GLY A 118 -1.94 -5.89 -19.19
N ASP A 119 -2.27 -7.10 -19.68
CA ASP A 119 -2.20 -8.33 -18.89
C ASP A 119 -1.15 -9.26 -19.50
N ALA A 120 -0.07 -9.48 -18.76
CA ALA A 120 0.94 -10.46 -19.11
C ALA A 120 0.40 -11.88 -18.89
N THR A 121 1.01 -12.86 -19.54
CA THR A 121 0.74 -14.29 -19.31
C THR A 121 1.91 -14.94 -18.59
N GLN A 122 1.77 -16.20 -18.19
CA GLN A 122 2.87 -16.92 -17.55
C GLN A 122 4.07 -17.07 -18.47
N GLU A 123 3.86 -17.23 -19.79
CA GLU A 123 4.91 -17.33 -20.81
C GLU A 123 5.66 -16.00 -21.00
N HIS A 124 5.07 -14.88 -20.60
CA HIS A 124 5.70 -13.56 -20.58
C HIS A 124 6.43 -13.27 -19.25
N THR A 125 6.54 -14.26 -18.35
CA THR A 125 7.05 -14.08 -16.98
C THR A 125 8.10 -15.13 -16.66
N ASP A 126 9.35 -14.68 -16.50
CA ASP A 126 10.47 -15.49 -16.01
C ASP A 126 10.40 -15.61 -14.48
N ILE A 127 10.04 -16.78 -13.96
CA ILE A 127 9.71 -16.98 -12.55
C ILE A 127 10.93 -16.69 -11.66
N GLU A 128 12.09 -17.22 -12.04
CA GLU A 128 13.36 -17.06 -11.35
C GLU A 128 13.78 -15.58 -11.32
N SER A 129 13.60 -14.88 -12.43
CA SER A 129 13.89 -13.45 -12.53
C SER A 129 12.98 -12.58 -11.66
N PHE A 130 11.74 -13.01 -11.39
CA PHE A 130 10.81 -12.29 -10.51
C PHE A 130 11.06 -12.55 -9.02
N ALA A 131 11.77 -13.62 -8.64
CA ALA A 131 12.04 -13.94 -7.25
C ALA A 131 12.79 -12.81 -6.50
N VAL A 132 13.64 -12.05 -7.19
CA VAL A 132 14.37 -10.91 -6.60
C VAL A 132 13.51 -9.67 -6.32
N LEU A 133 12.24 -9.69 -6.75
CA LEU A 133 11.27 -8.64 -6.48
C LEU A 133 10.39 -8.96 -5.26
N GLU A 134 10.51 -10.18 -4.69
CA GLU A 134 9.80 -10.55 -3.47
C GLU A 134 10.23 -9.63 -2.32
N PRO A 135 9.30 -8.89 -1.69
CA PRO A 135 9.63 -8.04 -0.55
C PRO A 135 9.97 -8.90 0.67
N GLU A 136 11.23 -8.87 1.08
CA GLU A 136 11.68 -9.45 2.37
C GLU A 136 11.19 -8.62 3.58
N ALA A 137 10.97 -7.32 3.35
CA ALA A 137 10.35 -6.39 4.28
C ALA A 137 9.48 -5.38 3.52
N ASP A 138 8.35 -5.00 4.10
CA ASP A 138 7.48 -3.95 3.58
C ASP A 138 6.89 -3.14 4.74
N GLY A 139 7.55 -2.03 5.09
CA GLY A 139 7.13 -1.15 6.17
C GLY A 139 5.75 -0.51 5.96
N PHE A 140 5.33 -0.32 4.70
CA PHE A 140 4.00 0.21 4.38
C PHE A 140 2.90 -0.77 4.76
N ARG A 141 3.15 -2.08 4.66
CA ARG A 141 2.28 -3.16 5.17
C ARG A 141 2.67 -3.66 6.57
N ASN A 142 3.62 -3.03 7.26
CA ASN A 142 4.17 -3.49 8.54
C ASN A 142 4.66 -4.96 8.49
N TYR A 143 5.16 -5.41 7.34
CA TYR A 143 5.56 -6.78 7.10
C TYR A 143 7.07 -6.95 7.21
N LEU A 144 7.47 -8.06 7.83
CA LEU A 144 8.87 -8.44 7.98
C LEU A 144 8.94 -9.97 7.96
N LYS A 145 9.55 -10.56 6.91
CA LYS A 145 9.60 -12.02 6.72
C LYS A 145 10.38 -12.72 7.83
N LYS A 146 11.46 -12.09 8.31
CA LYS A 146 12.30 -12.56 9.42
C LYS A 146 13.03 -11.40 10.06
N ASN A 147 13.63 -11.61 11.22
CA ASN A 147 14.53 -10.60 11.80
C ASN A 147 15.81 -10.49 10.95
N PHE A 148 16.13 -9.28 10.52
CA PHE A 148 17.37 -8.94 9.82
C PHE A 148 18.34 -8.21 10.76
N THR A 149 19.60 -8.14 10.36
CA THR A 149 20.60 -7.31 11.03
C THR A 149 20.33 -5.81 10.80
N VAL A 150 19.87 -5.47 9.59
CA VAL A 150 19.42 -4.11 9.24
C VAL A 150 18.08 -3.83 9.92
N THR A 151 17.89 -2.60 10.40
CA THR A 151 16.68 -2.26 11.14
C THR A 151 15.45 -2.15 10.20
N PRO A 152 14.24 -2.48 10.66
CA PRO A 152 13.02 -2.39 9.86
C PRO A 152 12.76 -1.01 9.25
N GLU A 153 13.09 0.07 9.96
CA GLU A 153 12.95 1.45 9.46
C GLU A 153 13.96 1.80 8.35
N GLU A 154 15.18 1.24 8.38
CA GLU A 154 16.15 1.37 7.29
C GLU A 154 15.69 0.60 6.05
N LEU A 155 15.13 -0.60 6.23
CA LEU A 155 14.54 -1.39 5.14
C LEU A 155 13.32 -0.69 4.52
N MET A 156 12.51 -0.02 5.34
CA MET A 156 11.39 0.80 4.85
C MET A 156 11.90 2.01 4.06
N LEU A 157 12.97 2.66 4.51
CA LEU A 157 13.59 3.77 3.79
C LEU A 157 14.17 3.32 2.44
N ASP A 158 14.86 2.17 2.40
CA ASP A 158 15.35 1.57 1.15
C ASP A 158 14.19 1.28 0.19
N ARG A 159 13.09 0.70 0.69
CA ARG A 159 11.89 0.47 -0.13
C ARG A 159 11.28 1.77 -0.65
N ALA A 160 11.20 2.81 0.17
CA ALA A 160 10.72 4.12 -0.25
C ALA A 160 11.61 4.72 -1.35
N HIS A 161 12.92 4.56 -1.23
CA HIS A 161 13.87 4.95 -2.28
C HIS A 161 13.60 4.19 -3.57
N LEU A 162 13.48 2.85 -3.56
CA LEU A 162 13.17 2.07 -4.78
C LEU A 162 11.89 2.52 -5.47
N LEU A 163 10.87 2.93 -4.71
CA LEU A 163 9.60 3.47 -5.22
C LEU A 163 9.70 4.93 -5.69
N GLY A 164 10.86 5.57 -5.56
CA GLY A 164 11.10 6.97 -5.92
C GLY A 164 10.37 7.95 -5.00
N LEU A 165 10.06 7.55 -3.77
CA LEU A 165 9.31 8.34 -2.80
C LEU A 165 10.24 9.29 -2.03
N THR A 166 9.75 10.51 -1.84
CA THR A 166 10.33 11.48 -0.92
C THR A 166 9.92 11.18 0.52
N ALA A 167 10.62 11.76 1.50
CA ALA A 167 10.25 11.57 2.91
C ALA A 167 8.81 12.01 3.25
N PRO A 168 8.26 13.14 2.72
CA PRO A 168 6.85 13.48 2.89
C PRO A 168 5.88 12.46 2.28
N GLU A 169 6.16 11.97 1.07
CA GLU A 169 5.32 10.95 0.41
C GLU A 169 5.35 9.62 1.17
N MET A 170 6.52 9.19 1.65
CA MET A 170 6.65 8.02 2.51
C MET A 170 5.84 8.20 3.80
N THR A 171 5.94 9.37 4.43
CA THR A 171 5.23 9.69 5.68
C THR A 171 3.73 9.58 5.48
N VAL A 172 3.19 10.27 4.48
CA VAL A 172 1.74 10.29 4.24
C VAL A 172 1.22 8.89 3.87
N LEU A 173 1.96 8.14 3.06
CA LEU A 173 1.60 6.77 2.69
C LEU A 173 1.55 5.85 3.90
N VAL A 174 2.55 5.84 4.78
CA VAL A 174 2.52 5.00 5.98
C VAL A 174 1.33 5.37 6.87
N GLY A 175 1.11 6.67 7.12
CA GLY A 175 -0.01 7.12 7.94
C GLY A 175 -1.38 6.73 7.37
N GLY A 176 -1.58 6.89 6.05
CA GLY A 176 -2.83 6.51 5.40
C GLY A 176 -3.04 5.00 5.32
N MET A 177 -2.00 4.22 5.03
CA MET A 177 -2.09 2.76 5.04
C MET A 177 -2.51 2.25 6.42
N ARG A 178 -1.97 2.82 7.51
CA ARG A 178 -2.39 2.50 8.88
C ARG A 178 -3.82 2.95 9.20
N ALA A 179 -4.24 4.13 8.74
CA ALA A 179 -5.63 4.59 8.92
C ALA A 179 -6.64 3.65 8.21
N LEU A 180 -6.26 3.11 7.06
CA LEU A 180 -7.05 2.14 6.30
C LEU A 180 -7.00 0.71 6.87
N GLY A 181 -6.31 0.49 7.99
CA GLY A 181 -6.24 -0.82 8.64
C GLY A 181 -5.15 -1.74 8.07
N ILE A 182 -4.27 -1.26 7.19
CA ILE A 182 -3.29 -2.09 6.51
C ILE A 182 -2.05 -2.28 7.39
N SER A 183 -1.92 -3.50 7.91
CA SER A 183 -0.79 -3.99 8.69
C SER A 183 -0.80 -5.52 8.68
N SER A 184 0.37 -6.15 8.62
CA SER A 184 0.50 -7.62 8.65
C SER A 184 0.34 -8.22 10.06
N ASN A 185 0.46 -7.40 11.10
CA ASN A 185 0.58 -7.85 12.49
C ASN A 185 -0.28 -7.02 13.48
N ASP A 186 -1.29 -6.32 12.97
CA ASP A 186 -2.20 -5.43 13.70
C ASP A 186 -1.53 -4.25 14.45
N ARG A 187 -0.21 -4.07 14.34
CA ARG A 187 0.51 -2.95 14.96
C ARG A 187 0.38 -1.70 14.10
N GLY A 188 0.42 -0.55 14.76
CA GLY A 188 0.33 0.77 14.12
C GLY A 188 -1.09 1.19 13.72
N ILE A 189 -2.08 0.33 13.88
CA ILE A 189 -3.49 0.65 13.60
C ILE A 189 -4.05 1.42 14.80
N PHE A 190 -4.00 2.75 14.71
CA PHE A 190 -4.36 3.65 15.81
C PHE A 190 -5.77 4.24 15.69
N SER A 191 -6.39 4.20 14.51
CA SER A 191 -7.73 4.73 14.33
C SER A 191 -8.79 3.73 14.81
N GLU A 192 -9.78 4.23 15.54
CA GLU A 192 -11.00 3.49 15.89
C GLU A 192 -11.96 3.40 14.70
N ASN A 193 -11.87 4.36 13.76
CA ASN A 193 -12.71 4.44 12.56
C ASN A 193 -12.07 3.66 11.40
N LYS A 194 -12.02 2.34 11.52
CA LYS A 194 -11.51 1.46 10.46
C LYS A 194 -12.21 1.74 9.14
N GLY A 195 -11.42 2.00 8.09
CA GLY A 195 -11.93 2.25 6.74
C GLY A 195 -12.21 3.72 6.40
N LYS A 196 -11.88 4.67 7.29
CA LYS A 196 -11.79 6.10 6.93
C LYS A 196 -10.34 6.53 6.76
N LEU A 197 -10.08 7.36 5.76
CA LEU A 197 -8.75 7.93 5.55
C LEU A 197 -8.57 9.16 6.43
N THR A 198 -8.10 8.95 7.67
CA THR A 198 -7.89 10.02 8.66
C THR A 198 -6.40 10.21 9.01
N ASN A 199 -6.07 11.36 9.57
CA ASN A 199 -4.73 11.66 10.10
C ASN A 199 -4.54 11.18 11.55
N ASP A 200 -5.39 10.25 12.02
CA ASP A 200 -5.38 9.76 13.41
C ASP A 200 -4.08 9.06 13.78
N PHE A 201 -3.41 8.44 12.79
CA PHE A 201 -2.10 7.82 13.00
C PHE A 201 -1.10 8.83 13.60
N PHE A 202 -0.99 10.03 13.02
CA PHE A 202 -0.03 11.04 13.48
C PHE A 202 -0.47 11.69 14.78
N LYS A 203 -1.76 12.03 14.93
CA LYS A 203 -2.32 12.57 16.18
C LYS A 203 -2.06 11.64 17.36
N THR A 204 -2.29 10.35 17.15
CA THR A 204 -2.06 9.32 18.16
C THR A 204 -0.59 9.09 18.44
N LEU A 205 0.24 9.05 17.39
CA LEU A 205 1.67 8.79 17.54
C LEU A 205 2.38 9.87 18.37
N LEU A 206 1.95 11.13 18.19
CA LEU A 206 2.54 12.29 18.85
C LEU A 206 1.91 12.60 20.23
N ASP A 207 0.91 11.83 20.64
CA ASP A 207 0.29 11.96 21.95
C ASP A 207 1.30 11.63 23.06
N MET A 208 1.56 12.62 23.92
CA MET A 208 2.50 12.50 25.03
C MET A 208 1.89 11.84 26.27
N SER A 209 0.57 11.59 26.28
CA SER A 209 -0.13 10.90 27.38
C SER A 209 0.36 9.47 27.59
N VAL A 210 0.95 8.86 26.56
CA VAL A 210 1.47 7.49 26.60
C VAL A 210 2.99 7.44 26.70
N LYS A 211 3.51 6.35 27.24
CA LYS A 211 4.91 5.96 27.14
C LYS A 211 5.05 4.68 26.31
N TRP A 212 6.09 4.61 25.49
CA TRP A 212 6.39 3.45 24.66
C TRP A 212 7.54 2.64 25.25
N GLU A 213 7.33 1.34 25.39
CA GLU A 213 8.34 0.40 25.88
C GLU A 213 8.52 -0.75 24.88
N ALA A 214 9.77 -1.15 24.65
CA ALA A 214 10.09 -2.24 23.75
C ALA A 214 9.63 -3.57 24.36
N THR A 215 8.96 -4.40 23.54
CA THR A 215 8.54 -5.76 23.89
C THR A 215 9.22 -6.83 23.01
N GLY A 216 10.05 -6.41 22.06
CA GLY A 216 10.83 -7.27 21.18
C GLY A 216 11.64 -6.46 20.18
N SER A 217 12.25 -7.13 19.18
CA SER A 217 13.08 -6.49 18.15
C SER A 217 12.32 -5.44 17.32
N ASN A 218 11.09 -5.75 16.91
CA ASN A 218 10.23 -4.88 16.11
C ASN A 218 8.83 -4.72 16.73
N SER A 219 8.77 -4.62 18.07
CA SER A 219 7.50 -4.62 18.82
C SER A 219 7.58 -3.68 20.02
N TYR A 220 6.57 -2.84 20.18
CA TYR A 220 6.46 -1.87 21.26
C TYR A 220 5.04 -1.86 21.82
N GLN A 221 4.94 -1.63 23.12
CA GLN A 221 3.69 -1.46 23.85
C GLN A 221 3.62 -0.02 24.36
N ALA A 222 2.53 0.68 24.04
CA ALA A 222 2.19 1.94 24.65
C ALA A 222 1.37 1.69 25.92
N THR A 223 1.72 2.43 26.97
CA THR A 223 1.05 2.42 28.27
C THR A 223 0.66 3.85 28.62
N ASP A 224 -0.57 4.07 29.06
CA ASP A 224 -1.02 5.37 29.58
C ASP A 224 -0.17 5.75 30.81
N ARG A 225 0.30 7.00 30.87
CA ARG A 225 1.20 7.45 31.93
C ARG A 225 0.51 7.63 33.28
N GLN A 226 -0.79 7.85 33.30
CA GLN A 226 -1.56 8.08 34.52
C GLN A 226 -2.14 6.78 35.08
N SER A 227 -2.87 6.02 34.25
CA SER A 227 -3.53 4.79 34.66
C SER A 227 -2.61 3.57 34.65
N GLY A 228 -1.55 3.59 33.85
CA GLY A 228 -0.69 2.43 33.64
C GLY A 228 -1.32 1.35 32.72
N GLU A 229 -2.43 1.66 32.05
CA GLU A 229 -3.11 0.71 31.17
C GLU A 229 -2.41 0.58 29.81
N LYS A 230 -2.38 -0.65 29.29
CA LYS A 230 -1.85 -0.95 27.95
C LYS A 230 -2.86 -0.53 26.89
N VAL A 231 -2.53 0.49 26.10
CA VAL A 231 -3.49 1.11 25.17
C VAL A 231 -3.32 0.70 23.71
N ARG A 232 -2.08 0.59 23.21
CA ARG A 232 -1.83 0.31 21.78
C ARG A 232 -0.45 -0.28 21.52
N ARG A 233 -0.25 -0.86 20.32
CA ARG A 233 0.99 -1.53 19.92
C ARG A 233 1.53 -0.96 18.61
N ALA A 234 2.84 -0.94 18.48
CA ALA A 234 3.54 -0.39 17.32
C ALA A 234 4.78 -1.23 16.98
N SER A 235 5.24 -1.08 15.76
CA SER A 235 6.54 -1.54 15.26
C SER A 235 7.54 -0.39 15.22
N ARG A 236 8.80 -0.68 14.89
CA ARG A 236 9.80 0.36 14.60
C ARG A 236 9.42 1.19 13.38
N THR A 237 8.84 0.57 12.35
CA THR A 237 8.34 1.27 11.16
C THR A 237 7.22 2.27 11.47
N ASP A 238 6.50 2.08 12.57
CA ASP A 238 5.49 3.04 13.03
C ASP A 238 6.12 4.14 13.91
N LEU A 239 6.96 3.75 14.88
CA LEU A 239 7.51 4.69 15.87
C LEU A 239 8.64 5.58 15.34
N VAL A 240 9.28 5.23 14.23
CA VAL A 240 10.34 6.05 13.63
C VAL A 240 9.86 7.46 13.30
N PHE A 241 8.58 7.62 12.93
CA PHE A 241 7.93 8.91 12.66
C PHE A 241 7.72 9.77 13.92
N GLY A 242 7.81 9.20 15.12
CA GLY A 242 7.77 9.94 16.38
C GLY A 242 9.16 10.18 16.99
N SER A 243 10.21 9.58 16.41
CA SER A 243 11.56 9.50 16.98
C SER A 243 12.62 10.21 16.13
N ASN A 244 12.70 9.94 14.82
CA ASN A 244 13.63 10.65 13.94
C ASN A 244 13.19 12.12 13.83
N SER A 245 14.11 13.06 14.06
CA SER A 245 13.76 14.49 14.15
C SER A 245 13.15 15.05 12.86
N GLN A 246 13.60 14.61 11.69
CA GLN A 246 13.05 15.04 10.40
C GLN A 246 11.68 14.42 10.13
N LEU A 247 11.54 13.10 10.32
CA LEU A 247 10.24 12.42 10.13
C LEU A 247 9.21 12.90 11.15
N ARG A 248 9.63 13.24 12.37
CA ARG A 248 8.77 13.83 13.38
C ARG A 248 8.24 15.19 12.96
N ALA A 249 9.08 16.05 12.40
CA ALA A 249 8.62 17.34 11.88
C ALA A 249 7.55 17.17 10.77
N LEU A 250 7.69 16.15 9.92
CA LEU A 250 6.68 15.82 8.90
C LEU A 250 5.39 15.26 9.53
N ALA A 251 5.51 14.38 10.53
CA ALA A 251 4.37 13.85 11.27
C ALA A 251 3.59 14.96 12.00
N GLU A 252 4.30 15.94 12.57
CA GLU A 252 3.71 17.09 13.25
C GLU A 252 2.84 17.93 12.31
N VAL A 253 3.29 18.16 11.07
CA VAL A 253 2.46 18.82 10.04
C VAL A 253 1.16 18.06 9.83
N TYR A 254 1.20 16.76 9.56
CA TYR A 254 -0.02 16.00 9.30
C TYR A 254 -0.88 15.76 10.56
N ALA A 255 -0.35 15.91 11.76
CA ALA A 255 -1.12 15.82 13.00
C ALA A 255 -1.93 17.07 13.34
N GLN A 256 -1.63 18.22 12.71
CA GLN A 256 -2.35 19.48 12.96
C GLN A 256 -3.86 19.31 12.70
N SER A 257 -4.67 20.01 13.49
CA SER A 257 -6.15 19.91 13.44
C SER A 257 -6.75 20.38 12.12
N ASP A 258 -6.08 21.29 11.42
CA ASP A 258 -6.47 21.89 10.14
C ASP A 258 -5.89 21.17 8.91
N ASN A 259 -5.01 20.17 9.10
CA ASN A 259 -4.32 19.50 8.00
C ASN A 259 -4.96 18.18 7.54
N HIS A 260 -6.21 17.89 7.93
CA HIS A 260 -6.91 16.69 7.45
C HIS A 260 -7.05 16.69 5.91
N GLU A 261 -7.50 17.80 5.33
CA GLU A 261 -7.68 17.94 3.88
C GLU A 261 -6.36 17.82 3.11
N LYS A 262 -5.30 18.40 3.68
CA LYS A 262 -3.93 18.29 3.15
C LYS A 262 -3.45 16.84 3.18
N PHE A 263 -3.63 16.15 4.31
CA PHE A 263 -3.28 14.75 4.46
C PHE A 263 -3.95 13.87 3.40
N VAL A 264 -5.27 14.00 3.21
CA VAL A 264 -6.01 13.22 2.20
C VAL A 264 -5.48 13.50 0.79
N THR A 265 -5.26 14.78 0.47
CA THR A 265 -4.79 15.19 -0.87
C THR A 265 -3.38 14.68 -1.15
N ASP A 266 -2.47 14.82 -0.19
CA ASP A 266 -1.09 14.35 -0.32
C ASP A 266 -1.04 12.82 -0.37
N PHE A 267 -1.91 12.12 0.38
CA PHE A 267 -2.01 10.66 0.31
C PHE A 267 -2.45 10.18 -1.07
N ILE A 268 -3.50 10.79 -1.64
CA ILE A 268 -3.99 10.46 -2.99
C ILE A 268 -2.91 10.74 -4.04
N SER A 269 -2.16 11.84 -3.90
CA SER A 269 -1.04 12.17 -4.79
C SER A 269 0.05 11.10 -4.74
N ALA A 270 0.52 10.75 -3.53
CA ALA A 270 1.56 9.74 -3.34
C ALA A 270 1.09 8.33 -3.77
N TRP A 271 -0.19 7.99 -3.53
CA TRP A 271 -0.81 6.76 -4.01
C TRP A 271 -0.76 6.68 -5.53
N ASN A 272 -1.22 7.72 -6.22
CA ASN A 272 -1.22 7.76 -7.69
C ASN A 272 0.17 7.70 -8.28
N LYS A 273 1.17 8.29 -7.61
CA LYS A 273 2.57 8.18 -8.01
C LYS A 273 3.02 6.70 -8.02
N VAL A 274 2.73 5.95 -6.96
CA VAL A 274 3.08 4.51 -6.89
C VAL A 274 2.30 3.70 -7.93
N MET A 275 0.98 3.95 -8.08
CA MET A 275 0.14 3.22 -9.03
C MET A 275 0.56 3.42 -10.50
N ASN A 276 1.20 4.55 -10.81
CA ASN A 276 1.63 4.90 -12.17
C ASN A 276 3.16 4.80 -12.37
N ALA A 277 3.90 4.23 -11.42
CA ALA A 277 5.36 4.22 -11.46
C ALA A 277 5.94 3.46 -12.68
N ASP A 278 5.20 2.48 -13.21
CA ASP A 278 5.56 1.67 -14.37
C ASP A 278 4.82 2.05 -15.66
N ARG A 279 4.10 3.18 -15.65
CA ARG A 279 3.30 3.67 -16.78
C ARG A 279 4.13 4.50 -17.77
N PHE A 280 5.18 3.88 -18.29
CA PHE A 280 6.06 4.49 -19.30
C PHE A 280 5.35 4.75 -20.65
N ASP A 281 4.18 4.15 -20.86
CA ASP A 281 3.36 4.30 -22.07
C ASP A 281 2.64 5.66 -22.17
N ILE A 282 2.54 6.41 -21.06
CA ILE A 282 1.86 7.71 -20.99
C ILE A 282 2.79 8.86 -20.60
N ASN A 283 4.10 8.61 -20.50
CA ASN A 283 5.13 9.58 -20.13
C ASN A 283 5.95 10.05 -21.34
#